data_AF-A0A7V9L7D7-F1
#
_entry.id   AF-A0A7V9L7D7-F1
#
_cell.length_a   1.000
_cell.length_b   1.000
_cell.length_c   1.000
_cell.angle_alpha   90.00
_cell.angle_beta   90.00
_cell.angle_gamma   90.00
#
_symmetry.space_group_name_H-M   'P 1'
#
loop_
_entity.id
_entity.type
_entity.pdbx_description
1 polymer ?
#
loop_
_entity_poly.entity_id
_entity_poly.type
_entity_poly.pdbx_seq_one_letter_code
_entity_poly.pdbx_strand_id
1 'polypeptide(L)'
;EVRVEVRVAIERLAEARAVLTLYEQRMLPAVRAQVDAALAGFITDRNEFQAVIAAERGLRRVTLEIERARADVYRRIAELDRSIGRIPGGAR
;
A
#
# COMPACT_ATOMS: atom_id res chain seq x y z
N GLU A 1 29.06 -0.86 14.38
CA GLU A 1 27.63 -0.62 14.64
C GLU A 1 26.95 0.13 13.48
N VAL A 2 27.39 1.33 13.09
CA VAL A 2 26.81 2.12 11.97
C VAL A 2 26.57 1.34 10.66
N ARG A 3 27.53 0.52 10.21
CA ARG A 3 27.37 -0.30 8.98
C ARG A 3 26.22 -1.33 9.06
N VAL A 4 25.92 -1.83 10.26
CA VAL A 4 24.84 -2.79 10.47
C VAL A 4 23.49 -2.07 10.46
N GLU A 5 23.41 -0.90 11.11
CA GLU A 5 22.20 -0.07 11.15
C GLU A 5 21.76 0.37 9.75
N VAL A 6 22.70 0.84 8.92
CA VAL A 6 22.43 1.24 7.53
C VAL A 6 21.92 0.04 6.71
N ARG A 7 22.53 -1.14 6.86
CA ARG A 7 22.08 -2.35 6.14
C ARG A 7 20.66 -2.75 6.53
N VAL A 8 20.35 -2.75 7.83
CA VAL A 8 19.00 -3.03 8.33
C VAL A 8 17.98 -2.02 7.81
N ALA A 9 18.34 -0.73 7.73
CA ALA A 9 17.47 0.30 7.18
C ALA A 9 17.19 0.11 5.67
N ILE A 10 18.20 -0.32 4.89
CA ILE A 10 18.03 -0.66 3.47
C ILE A 10 17.08 -1.84 3.30
N GLU A 11 17.26 -2.91 4.08
CA GLU A 11 16.40 -4.10 4.01
C GLU A 11 14.94 -3.77 4.35
N ARG A 12 14.71 -2.99 5.42
CA ARG A 12 13.36 -2.54 5.80
C ARG A 12 12.70 -1.66 4.73
N LEU A 13 13.48 -0.80 4.07
CA LEU A 13 12.97 0.00 2.95
C LEU A 13 12.59 -0.88 1.76
N ALA A 14 13.41 -1.88 1.44
CA ALA A 14 13.13 -2.83 0.36
C ALA A 14 11.85 -3.63 0.65
N GLU A 15 11.66 -4.10 1.88
CA GLU A 15 10.46 -4.80 2.32
C GLU A 15 9.20 -3.91 2.21
N ALA A 16 9.25 -2.68 2.73
CA ALA A 16 8.14 -1.74 2.64
C ALA A 16 7.72 -1.46 1.19
N ARG A 17 8.69 -1.31 0.28
CA ARG A 17 8.44 -1.15 -1.16
C ARG A 17 7.80 -2.39 -1.78
N ALA A 18 8.24 -3.58 -1.39
CA ALA A 18 7.66 -4.83 -1.87
C ALA A 18 6.18 -4.96 -1.43
N VAL A 19 5.87 -4.57 -0.19
CA VAL A 19 4.49 -4.54 0.31
C VAL A 19 3.64 -3.55 -0.49
N LEU A 20 4.11 -2.32 -0.69
CA LEU A 20 3.39 -1.34 -1.51
C LEU A 20 3.12 -1.86 -2.93
N THR A 21 4.15 -2.46 -3.55
CA THR A 21 4.06 -3.05 -4.89
C THR A 21 3.01 -4.18 -4.94
N LEU A 22 2.97 -5.04 -3.93
CA LEU A 22 1.96 -6.11 -3.84
C LEU A 22 0.54 -5.54 -3.83
N TYR A 23 0.29 -4.50 -3.03
CA TYR A 23 -1.02 -3.89 -2.96
C TYR A 23 -1.41 -3.20 -4.28
N GLU A 24 -0.51 -2.42 -4.87
CA GLU A 24 -0.78 -1.67 -6.11
C GLU A 24 -0.93 -2.58 -7.33
N GLN A 25 -0.10 -3.62 -7.46
CA GLN A 25 -0.05 -4.45 -8.67
C GLN A 25 -0.91 -5.71 -8.60
N ARG A 26 -1.27 -6.19 -7.40
CA ARG A 26 -2.08 -7.41 -7.26
C ARG A 26 -3.43 -7.15 -6.59
N MET A 27 -3.41 -6.53 -5.41
CA MET A 27 -4.64 -6.40 -4.61
C MET A 27 -5.61 -5.39 -5.21
N LEU A 28 -5.13 -4.22 -5.66
CA LEU A 28 -5.97 -3.18 -6.23
C LEU A 28 -6.67 -3.61 -7.53
N PRO A 29 -5.99 -4.26 -8.51
CA PRO A 29 -6.66 -4.79 -9.69
C PRO A 29 -7.70 -5.85 -9.34
N ALA A 30 -7.37 -6.77 -8.42
CA ALA A 30 -8.27 -7.84 -8.02
C ALA A 30 -9.57 -7.30 -7.39
N VAL A 31 -9.46 -6.34 -6.47
CA VAL A 31 -10.63 -5.77 -5.80
C VAL A 31 -11.45 -4.85 -6.72
N ARG A 32 -10.83 -4.20 -7.71
CA ARG A 32 -11.56 -3.47 -8.76
C ARG A 32 -12.40 -4.42 -9.62
N ALA A 33 -11.80 -5.53 -10.05
CA ALA A 33 -12.53 -6.55 -10.81
C ALA A 33 -13.72 -7.14 -10.00
N GLN A 34 -13.60 -7.23 -8.68
CA GLN A 34 -14.72 -7.64 -7.81
C GLN A 34 -15.86 -6.61 -7.80
N VAL A 35 -15.54 -5.32 -7.76
CA VAL A 35 -16.55 -4.25 -7.86
C VAL A 35 -17.26 -4.31 -9.20
N ASP A 36 -16.51 -4.45 -10.29
CA ASP A 36 -17.07 -4.55 -11.65
C ASP A 36 -18.00 -5.76 -11.78
N ALA A 37 -17.59 -6.92 -11.26
CA ALA A 37 -18.40 -8.13 -11.25
C ALA A 37 -19.66 -7.99 -10.38
N ALA A 38 -19.55 -7.35 -9.21
CA ALA A 38 -20.69 -7.12 -8.33
C ALA A 38 -21.72 -6.19 -8.99
N LEU A 39 -21.28 -5.12 -9.65
CA LEU A 39 -22.13 -4.21 -10.41
C LEU A 39 -22.82 -4.91 -11.58
N ALA A 40 -22.07 -5.69 -12.37
CA ALA A 40 -22.64 -6.45 -13.48
C ALA A 40 -23.70 -7.46 -13.00
N GLY A 41 -23.45 -8.14 -11.88
CA GLY A 41 -24.42 -9.03 -11.25
C GLY A 41 -25.67 -8.31 -10.75
N PHE A 42 -25.53 -7.11 -10.18
CA PHE A 42 -26.66 -6.30 -9.74
C PHE A 42 -27.52 -5.80 -10.91
N ILE A 43 -26.90 -5.28 -11.98
CA ILE A 43 -27.61 -4.80 -13.17
C ILE A 43 -28.40 -5.92 -13.86
N THR A 44 -27.89 -7.16 -13.79
CA THR A 44 -28.54 -8.35 -14.38
C THR A 44 -29.45 -9.09 -13.41
N ASP A 45 -29.76 -8.50 -12.25
CA ASP A 45 -30.60 -9.07 -11.18
C ASP A 45 -30.13 -10.43 -10.65
N ARG A 46 -28.82 -10.72 -10.79
CA ARG A 46 -28.18 -11.93 -10.27
C ARG A 46 -27.61 -11.74 -8.87
N ASN A 47 -27.34 -10.50 -8.48
CA ASN A 47 -26.85 -10.13 -7.16
C ASN A 47 -27.72 -9.03 -6.55
N GLU A 48 -27.89 -9.06 -5.24
CA GLU A 48 -28.50 -7.96 -4.50
C GLU A 48 -27.54 -6.75 -4.40
N PHE A 49 -28.12 -5.55 -4.23
CA PHE A 49 -27.34 -4.31 -4.05
C PHE A 49 -26.34 -4.38 -2.88
N GLN A 50 -26.64 -5.17 -1.85
CA GLN A 50 -25.74 -5.40 -0.72
C GLN A 50 -24.38 -5.98 -1.15
N ALA A 51 -24.32 -6.78 -2.22
CA ALA A 51 -23.07 -7.30 -2.77
C ALA A 51 -22.18 -6.19 -3.35
N VAL A 52 -22.78 -5.18 -4.00
CA VAL A 52 -22.08 -3.99 -4.51
C VAL A 52 -21.47 -3.21 -3.36
N ILE A 53 -22.25 -2.95 -2.30
CA ILE A 53 -21.76 -2.24 -1.11
C ILE A 53 -20.60 -2.98 -0.45
N ALA A 54 -20.67 -4.31 -0.35
CA ALA A 54 -19.60 -5.12 0.20
C ALA A 54 -18.31 -5.02 -0.66
N ALA A 55 -18.43 -5.09 -1.98
CA ALA A 55 -17.30 -4.95 -2.91
C ALA A 55 -16.66 -3.56 -2.82
N GLU A 56 -17.46 -2.48 -2.80
CA GLU A 56 -16.93 -1.11 -2.64
C GLU A 56 -16.20 -0.91 -1.31
N ARG A 57 -16.73 -1.47 -0.21
CA ARG A 57 -16.02 -1.47 1.09
C ARG A 57 -14.71 -2.24 1.01
N GLY A 58 -14.66 -3.31 0.23
CA GLY A 58 -13.42 -4.03 -0.10
C GLY A 58 -12.41 -3.11 -0.77
N LEU A 59 -12.82 -2.43 -1.85
CA LEU A 59 -11.97 -1.49 -2.59
C LEU A 59 -11.43 -0.38 -1.68
N ARG A 60 -12.29 0.25 -0.88
CA ARG A 60 -11.89 1.32 0.06
C ARG A 60 -10.86 0.83 1.10
N ARG A 61 -11.01 -0.40 1.60
CA ARG A 61 -10.02 -1.00 2.52
C ARG A 61 -8.66 -1.18 1.85
N VAL A 62 -8.63 -1.73 0.63
CA VAL A 62 -7.36 -1.92 -0.11
C VAL A 62 -6.70 -0.57 -0.42
N THR A 63 -7.47 0.44 -0.81
CA THR A 63 -6.94 1.80 -1.03
C THR A 63 -6.33 2.38 0.25
N LEU A 64 -6.98 2.20 1.40
CA LEU A 64 -6.42 2.63 2.68
C LEU A 64 -5.10 1.91 3.01
N GLU A 65 -5.00 0.61 2.74
CA GLU A 65 -3.75 -0.14 2.94
C GLU A 65 -2.63 0.33 2.00
N ILE A 66 -2.94 0.74 0.76
CA ILE A 66 -1.96 1.36 -0.15
C ILE A 66 -1.40 2.64 0.46
N GLU A 67 -2.27 3.52 0.94
CA GLU A 67 -1.81 4.79 1.54
C GLU A 67 -1.01 4.57 2.82
N ARG A 68 -1.37 3.57 3.63
CA ARG A 68 -0.57 3.13 4.79
C ARG A 68 0.80 2.60 4.36
N ALA A 69 0.86 1.76 3.33
CA ALA A 69 2.11 1.23 2.79
C ALA A 69 3.00 2.34 2.21
N ARG A 70 2.42 3.33 1.52
CA ARG A 70 3.15 4.53 1.05
C ARG A 70 3.73 5.32 2.22
N ALA A 71 2.94 5.57 3.25
CA ALA A 71 3.42 6.26 4.46
C ALA A 71 4.56 5.48 5.12
N ASP A 72 4.50 4.15 5.17
CA ASP A 72 5.60 3.33 5.68
C ASP A 72 6.86 3.44 4.83
N VAL A 73 6.75 3.39 3.49
CA VAL A 73 7.89 3.61 2.60
C VAL A 73 8.56 4.95 2.87
N TYR A 74 7.80 6.04 3.00
CA TYR A 74 8.35 7.36 3.33
C TYR A 74 9.02 7.38 4.70
N ARG A 75 8.43 6.73 5.70
CA ARG A 75 9.04 6.57 7.02
C ARG A 75 10.37 5.82 6.94
N ARG A 76 10.46 4.72 6.17
CA ARG A 76 11.69 3.95 5.98
C ARG A 76 12.77 4.73 5.23
N ILE A 77 12.40 5.56 4.27
CA ILE A 77 13.34 6.48 3.61
C ILE A 77 13.94 7.44 4.64
N ALA A 78 13.13 8.07 5.48
CA ALA A 78 13.61 8.99 6.51
C ALA A 78 14.47 8.29 7.58
N GLU A 79 14.18 7.03 7.92
CA GLU A 79 15.03 6.20 8.79
C GLU A 79 16.40 5.92 8.15
N LEU A 80 16.43 5.55 6.86
CA LEU A 80 17.67 5.33 6.14
C LEU A 80 18.49 6.63 6.04
N ASP A 81 17.86 7.74 5.69
CA ASP A 81 18.52 9.06 5.61
C ASP A 81 19.18 9.42 6.94
N ARG A 82 18.48 9.25 8.07
CA ARG A 82 19.05 9.46 9.41
C ARG A 82 20.24 8.55 9.69
N SER A 83 20.16 7.26 9.31
CA SER A 83 21.25 6.30 9.55
C SER A 83 22.53 6.62 8.78
N ILE A 84 22.43 7.34 7.65
CA ILE A 84 23.58 7.79 6.85
C ILE A 84 23.98 9.25 7.15
N GLY A 85 23.38 9.87 8.18
CA GLY A 85 23.68 11.24 8.60
C GLY A 85 23.04 12.34 7.74
N ARG A 86 22.06 12.00 6.88
CA ARG A 86 21.23 12.99 6.17
C ARG A 86 20.00 13.31 7.02
N ILE A 87 19.94 14.50 7.60
CA ILE A 87 18.73 14.98 8.28
C ILE A 87 17.81 15.64 7.24
N PRO A 88 16.57 15.15 7.03
CA PRO A 88 15.60 15.83 6.18
C PRO A 88 15.32 17.23 6.73
N GLY A 89 15.60 18.28 5.94
CA GLY A 89 15.41 19.69 6.33
C GLY A 89 16.64 20.37 6.96
N GLY A 90 17.78 19.68 7.11
CA GLY A 90 19.04 20.30 7.49
C GLY A 90 19.66 21.04 6.31
N ALA A 91 19.45 22.36 6.23
CA ALA A 91 20.33 23.23 5.45
C ALA A 91 21.78 23.03 5.94
N ARG A 92 22.72 23.00 5.00
CA ARG A 92 24.12 23.29 5.34
C ARG A 92 24.25 24.76 5.73
#